data_AF-N6VYD9-F1
#
_entry.id   AF-N6VYD9-F1
#
_cell.length_a   1.000
_cell.length_b   1.000
_cell.length_c   1.000
_cell.angle_alpha   90.00
_cell.angle_beta   90.00
_cell.angle_gamma   90.00
#
_symmetry.space_group_name_H-M   'P 1'
#
loop_
_entity.id
_entity.type
_entity.pdbx_description
1 polymer ?
#
loop_
_entity_poly.entity_id
_entity_poly.type
_entity_poly.pdbx_seq_one_letter_code
_entity_poly.pdbx_strand_id
1 'polypeptide(L)' 'MKLLCVLLSLVVLVGCSNRAVYDNIQLNQRNECFKLPPSQRSDCLDSIDKSYDEYRKEREEIVDDEVAA' A
#
# COMPACT_ATOMS: atom_id res chain seq x y z
N MET A 1 18.22 -26.78 -19.10
CA MET A 1 18.77 -25.57 -18.46
C MET A 1 18.05 -24.28 -18.86
N LYS A 2 17.90 -23.95 -20.15
CA LYS A 2 17.19 -22.73 -20.60
C LYS A 2 15.75 -22.60 -20.07
N LEU A 3 15.00 -23.71 -20.09
CA LEU A 3 13.62 -23.76 -19.59
C LEU A 3 13.51 -23.51 -18.07
N LEU A 4 14.52 -23.96 -17.31
CA LEU A 4 14.56 -23.77 -15.86
C LEU A 4 14.71 -22.28 -15.50
N CYS A 5 15.56 -21.55 -16.24
CA CYS A 5 15.74 -20.11 -16.04
C CYS A 5 14.47 -19.33 -16.36
N VAL A 6 13.75 -19.73 -17.42
CA VAL A 6 12.46 -19.11 -17.79
C VAL A 6 11.42 -19.34 -16.69
N LEU A 7 11.29 -20.59 -16.20
CA LEU A 7 10.37 -20.90 -15.09
C LEU A 7 10.74 -20.16 -13.80
N LEU A 8 12.04 -20.02 -13.50
CA LEU A 8 12.51 -19.28 -12.33
C LEU A 8 12.16 -17.79 -12.41
N SER A 9 12.26 -17.19 -13.60
CA SER A 9 11.94 -15.77 -13.82
C SER A 9 10.45 -15.45 -13.64
N LEU A 10 9.55 -16.39 -13.94
CA LEU A 10 8.10 -16.23 -13.74
C LEU A 10 7.70 -16.17 -12.25
N VAL A 11 8.44 -16.86 -11.37
CA VAL A 11 8.14 -16.87 -9.92
C VAL A 11 8.50 -15.54 -9.25
N VAL A 12 9.44 -14.77 -9.81
CA VAL A 12 9.83 -13.47 -9.24
C VAL A 12 8.72 -12.42 -9.41
N LEU A 13 7.85 -12.58 -10.42
CA LEU A 13 6.80 -11.62 -10.74
C LEU A 13 5.56 -11.73 -9.83
N VAL A 14 5.36 -12.85 -9.14
CA VAL A 14 4.20 -13.07 -8.24
C VAL A 14 4.41 -12.57 -6.80
N GLY A 15 5.57 -11.99 -6.49
CA GLY A 15 5.92 -11.57 -5.12
C GLY A 15 5.40 -10.21 -4.66
N CYS A 16 4.89 -9.35 -5.55
CA CYS A 16 4.41 -8.02 -5.18
C CYS A 16 2.97 -8.08 -4.66
N SER A 17 2.81 -8.24 -3.34
CA SER A 17 1.50 -8.13 -2.68
C SER A 17 1.11 -6.66 -2.48
N ASN A 18 -0.08 -6.27 -2.94
CA ASN A 18 -0.62 -4.92 -2.75
C ASN A 18 -0.71 -4.54 -1.27
N ARG A 19 -1.01 -5.50 -0.39
CA ARG A 19 -1.01 -5.30 1.06
C ARG A 19 0.38 -5.00 1.58
N ALA A 20 1.38 -5.79 1.18
CA ALA A 20 2.75 -5.57 1.61
C ALA A 20 3.28 -4.19 1.17
N VAL A 21 2.93 -3.73 -0.03
CA VAL A 21 3.28 -2.39 -0.50
C VAL A 21 2.58 -1.32 0.35
N TYR A 22 1.28 -1.47 0.59
CA TYR A 22 0.50 -0.53 1.40
C TYR A 22 1.05 -0.42 2.84
N ASP A 23 1.29 -1.55 3.49
CA ASP A 23 1.78 -1.59 4.88
C ASP A 23 3.16 -0.90 5.00
N ASN A 24 4.04 -1.07 3.99
CA ASN A 24 5.33 -0.37 3.95
C ASN A 24 5.17 1.15 3.79
N ILE A 25 4.23 1.59 2.94
CA ILE A 25 3.93 3.03 2.78
C ILE A 25 3.38 3.59 4.09
N GLN A 26 2.44 2.90 4.73
CA GLN A 26 1.84 3.35 5.99
C GLN A 26 2.88 3.40 7.12
N LEU A 27 3.79 2.43 7.18
CA LEU A 27 4.92 2.45 8.12
C LEU A 27 5.81 3.68 7.90
N ASN A 28 6.13 3.99 6.65
CA ASN A 28 6.92 5.18 6.32
C ASN A 28 6.20 6.47 6.72
N GLN A 29 4.89 6.59 6.44
CA GLN A 29 4.09 7.73 6.85
C GLN A 29 4.07 7.92 8.38
N ARG A 30 3.91 6.83 9.15
CA ARG A 30 4.01 6.88 10.62
C ARG A 30 5.37 7.40 11.06
N ASN A 31 6.46 6.93 10.43
CA ASN A 31 7.81 7.41 10.71
C ASN A 31 7.97 8.91 10.43
N GLU A 32 7.39 9.42 9.35
CA GLU A 32 7.37 10.87 9.08
C GLU A 32 6.61 11.64 10.16
N CYS A 33 5.44 11.15 10.62
CA CYS A 33 4.70 11.78 11.72
C CYS A 33 5.52 11.86 13.01
N PHE A 34 6.36 10.86 13.30
CA PHE A 34 7.21 10.89 14.49
C PHE A 34 8.35 11.92 14.41
N LYS A 35 8.71 12.39 13.21
CA LYS A 35 9.67 13.49 13.02
C LYS A 35 9.06 14.86 13.30
N LEU A 36 7.73 14.98 13.31
CA LEU A 36 7.03 16.23 13.60
C LEU A 36 7.07 16.58 15.09
N PRO A 37 6.92 17.89 15.43
CA PRO A 37 6.72 18.33 16.81
C PRO A 37 5.48 17.68 17.45
N PRO A 38 5.46 17.51 18.79
CA PRO A 38 4.34 16.88 19.49
C PRO A 38 2.97 17.48 19.19
N SER A 39 2.90 18.79 18.93
CA SER A 39 1.66 19.49 18.61
C SER A 39 1.06 19.15 17.24
N GLN A 40 1.83 18.57 16.32
CA GLN A 40 1.39 18.21 14.97
C GLN A 40 1.37 16.69 14.77
N ARG A 41 1.96 15.93 15.70
CA ARG A 41 2.10 14.49 15.59
C ARG A 41 0.77 13.76 15.68
N SER A 42 -0.10 14.15 16.63
CA SER A 42 -1.43 13.54 16.78
C SER A 42 -2.22 13.63 15.49
N ASP A 43 -2.33 14.84 14.96
CA ASP A 43 -3.14 15.15 13.80
C ASP A 43 -2.60 14.43 12.55
N CYS A 44 -1.27 14.32 12.43
CA CYS A 44 -0.62 13.54 11.39
C CYS A 44 -0.95 12.05 11.49
N LEU A 45 -0.86 11.46 12.70
CA LEU A 45 -1.16 10.04 12.91
C LEU A 45 -2.63 9.72 12.61
N ASP A 46 -3.54 10.59 13.01
CA ASP A 46 -4.98 10.44 12.76
C ASP A 46 -5.27 10.49 11.24
N SER A 47 -4.54 11.32 10.48
CA SER A 47 -4.72 11.43 9.03
C SER A 47 -4.33 10.17 8.23
N ILE A 48 -3.55 9.25 8.84
CA ILE A 48 -3.03 8.05 8.18
C ILE A 48 -3.56 6.74 8.79
N ASP A 49 -4.53 6.82 9.72
CA ASP A 49 -5.10 5.69 10.43
C ASP A 49 -6.18 4.95 9.61
N LYS A 50 -5.87 4.67 8.34
CA LYS A 50 -6.73 3.88 7.46
C LYS A 50 -6.29 2.43 7.45
N SER A 51 -7.23 1.49 7.52
CA SER A 51 -6.91 0.07 7.37
C SER A 51 -6.71 -0.29 5.89
N TYR A 52 -5.93 -1.33 5.60
CA TYR A 52 -5.76 -1.81 4.22
C TYR A 52 -7.10 -2.18 3.56
N ASP A 53 -8.02 -2.80 4.31
CA ASP A 53 -9.31 -3.25 3.79
C ASP A 53 -10.21 -2.05 3.43
N GLU A 54 -10.19 -1.00 4.24
CA GLU A 54 -10.89 0.26 3.97
C GLU A 54 -10.31 0.96 2.73
N TYR A 55 -8.98 1.10 2.67
CA TYR A 55 -8.30 1.63 1.48
C TYR A 55 -8.63 0.85 0.21
N ARG A 56 -8.66 -0.49 0.29
CA ARG A 56 -8.97 -1.33 -0.87
C ARG A 56 -10.42 -1.13 -1.33
N LYS A 57 -11.38 -1.07 -0.40
CA LYS A 57 -12.80 -0.86 -0.72
C LYS A 57 -13.03 0.49 -1.40
N GLU A 58 -12.48 1.57 -0.85
CA GLU A 58 -12.58 2.90 -1.47
C GLU A 58 -11.95 2.94 -2.86
N ARG A 59 -10.82 2.24 -3.03
CA ARG A 59 -10.14 2.12 -4.32
C ARG A 59 -10.97 1.37 -5.36
N GLU A 60 -11.66 0.32 -4.94
CA GLU A 60 -12.57 -0.44 -5.80
C GLU A 60 -13.78 0.41 -6.19
N GLU A 61 -14.38 1.14 -5.23
CA GLU A 61 -15.50 2.05 -5.48
C GLU A 61 -15.15 3.14 -6.51
N ILE A 62 -13.98 3.77 -6.41
CA ILE A 62 -13.52 4.79 -7.39
C ILE A 62 -13.35 4.17 -8.78
N VAL A 63 -12.74 2.99 -8.87
CA VAL A 63 -12.51 2.32 -10.16
C VAL A 63 -13.83 1.90 -10.80
N ASP A 64 -14.79 1.41 -10.00
CA ASP A 64 -16.11 1.01 -10.50
C ASP A 64 -16.92 2.22 -10.98
N ASP A 65 -16.85 3.36 -10.27
CA ASP A 65 -17.49 4.62 -10.68
C ASP A 65 -16.87 5.21 -11.95
N GLU A 66 -15.54 5.14 -12.11
CA GLU A 66 -14.85 5.57 -13.34
C GLU A 66 -15.17 4.69 -14.55
N VAL A 67 -15.47 3.41 -14.35
CA VAL A 67 -15.83 2.47 -15.42
C VAL A 67 -17.32 2.57 -15.78
N ALA A 68 -18.17 3.05 -14.87
CA ALA A 68 -19.61 3.23 -15.08
C ALA A 68 -20.00 4.58 -15.71
N ALA A 69 -19.07 5.56 -15.75
CA ALA A 69 -19.24 6.89 -16.32
C ALA A 69 -18.84 6.97 -17.80
#